data_AF-A0A1Q2GUT8-F1
#
_entry.id   AF-A0A1Q2GUT8-F1
#
_cell.length_a   1.000
_cell.length_b   1.000
_cell.length_c   1.000
_cell.angle_alpha   90.00
_cell.angle_beta   90.00
_cell.angle_gamma   90.00
#
_symmetry.space_group_name_H-M   'P 1'
#
loop_
_entity.id
_entity.type
_entity.pdbx_description
1 polymer ?
#
loop_
_entity_poly.entity_id
_entity_poly.type
_entity_poly.pdbx_seq_one_letter_code
_entity_poly.pdbx_strand_id
1 'polypeptide(L)'
;MSFSRVFSFSLGSHVTKYLLISVLFIFSLISYAAGPRWDNSIDINAPDLTVSAAAEQCHKSLINAPEYLEEWCEKAYEMGYWKALVTLSLHNGDGTRLLEEAKKRVAAKEPKAYSTLTWLYGSGMFVEQDINYAIALYKEFLALDAELPNSLVAAAHFKLANLYKSQQDWLAVNEHAQYVIDHSPLAYDKERAVDLLELAKKKF
;
A
#
# COMPACT_ATOMS: atom_id res chain seq x y z
N MET A 1 46.73 -58.60 -11.70
CA MET A 1 46.09 -57.53 -12.49
C MET A 1 44.59 -57.54 -12.20
N SER A 2 44.09 -56.38 -11.78
CA SER A 2 42.71 -55.87 -11.70
C SER A 2 41.58 -56.77 -11.17
N PHE A 3 41.14 -56.49 -9.94
CA PHE A 3 39.78 -56.76 -9.45
C PHE A 3 38.90 -55.54 -9.78
N SER A 4 37.91 -55.71 -10.65
CA SER A 4 36.85 -54.73 -10.85
C SER A 4 35.71 -55.02 -9.88
N ARG A 5 35.48 -54.15 -8.89
CA ARG A 5 34.24 -54.13 -8.12
C ARG A 5 33.22 -53.27 -8.86
N VAL A 6 32.17 -53.92 -9.36
CA VAL A 6 30.94 -53.26 -9.80
C VAL A 6 30.17 -52.89 -8.53
N PHE A 7 30.02 -51.60 -8.25
CA PHE A 7 29.09 -51.11 -7.22
C PHE A 7 27.68 -51.12 -7.80
N SER A 8 26.86 -52.08 -7.38
CA SER A 8 25.42 -52.01 -7.58
C SER A 8 24.81 -51.13 -6.48
N PHE A 9 24.40 -49.92 -6.84
CA PHE A 9 23.56 -49.10 -5.98
C PHE A 9 22.11 -49.61 -6.05
N SER A 10 21.72 -50.41 -5.06
CA SER A 10 20.31 -50.65 -4.76
C SER A 10 19.76 -49.37 -4.11
N LEU A 11 19.08 -48.53 -4.88
CA LEU A 11 18.30 -47.42 -4.33
C LEU A 11 17.11 -48.03 -3.58
N GLY A 12 17.24 -48.13 -2.26
CA GLY A 12 16.17 -48.64 -1.39
C GLY A 12 14.88 -47.85 -1.61
N SER A 13 13.75 -48.57 -1.65
CA SER A 13 12.38 -48.05 -1.86
C SER A 13 11.93 -46.93 -0.91
N HIS A 14 12.73 -46.64 0.12
CA HIS A 14 12.53 -45.55 1.06
C HIS A 14 12.96 -44.19 0.48
N VAL A 15 14.01 -44.12 -0.36
CA VAL A 15 14.51 -42.85 -0.91
C VAL A 15 13.49 -42.20 -1.85
N THR A 16 12.74 -43.02 -2.60
CA THR A 16 11.68 -42.57 -3.51
C THR A 16 10.47 -42.00 -2.77
N LYS A 17 10.15 -42.52 -1.57
CA LYS A 17 9.06 -42.00 -0.72
C LYS A 17 9.41 -40.64 -0.12
N TYR A 18 10.65 -40.42 0.30
CA TYR A 18 11.08 -39.13 0.85
C TYR A 18 11.16 -38.03 -0.22
N LEU A 19 11.50 -38.37 -1.46
CA LEU A 19 11.52 -37.43 -2.58
C LEU A 19 10.11 -36.96 -3.00
N LEU A 20 9.10 -37.82 -2.88
CA LEU A 20 7.71 -37.47 -3.18
C LEU A 20 7.05 -36.63 -2.06
N ILE A 21 7.43 -36.87 -0.80
CA ILE A 21 6.91 -36.10 0.35
C ILE A 21 7.54 -34.70 0.39
N SER A 22 8.81 -34.54 -0.01
CA SER A 22 9.46 -33.23 -0.08
C SER A 22 8.91 -32.33 -1.20
N VAL A 23 8.48 -32.90 -2.34
CA VAL A 23 7.85 -32.12 -3.43
C VAL A 23 6.45 -31.62 -3.05
N LEU A 24 5.68 -32.36 -2.25
CA LEU A 24 4.36 -31.93 -1.75
C LEU A 24 4.45 -30.82 -0.69
N PHE A 25 5.53 -30.76 0.08
CA PHE A 25 5.75 -29.71 1.08
C PHE A 25 6.26 -28.38 0.49
N ILE A 26 6.87 -28.41 -0.70
CA ILE A 26 7.33 -27.18 -1.37
C ILE A 26 6.18 -26.51 -2.12
N PHE A 27 5.18 -27.27 -2.60
CA PHE A 27 3.99 -26.70 -3.27
C PHE A 27 2.99 -26.03 -2.32
N SER A 28 2.91 -26.45 -1.05
CA SER A 28 2.02 -25.84 -0.07
C SER A 28 2.48 -24.47 0.42
N LEU A 29 3.77 -24.14 0.25
CA LEU A 29 4.35 -22.86 0.69
C LEU A 29 4.17 -21.71 -0.32
N ILE A 30 3.72 -21.99 -1.56
CA ILE A 30 3.48 -20.95 -2.58
C ILE A 30 2.03 -20.43 -2.53
N SER A 31 1.14 -21.05 -1.77
CA SER A 31 -0.29 -20.69 -1.75
C SER A 31 -0.64 -19.49 -0.86
N TYR A 32 0.33 -18.91 -0.13
CA TYR A 32 0.07 -17.85 0.85
C TYR A 32 0.26 -16.42 0.33
N ALA A 33 0.52 -16.23 -0.96
CA ALA A 33 0.73 -14.90 -1.56
C ALA A 33 -0.45 -14.41 -2.41
N ALA A 34 -1.56 -15.15 -2.49
CA ALA A 34 -2.78 -14.64 -3.10
C ALA A 34 -3.59 -13.92 -2.01
N GLY A 35 -3.83 -12.62 -2.20
CA GLY A 35 -4.77 -11.86 -1.36
C GLY A 35 -6.14 -12.56 -1.30
N PRO A 36 -7.02 -12.16 -0.36
CA PRO A 36 -8.31 -12.81 -0.20
C PRO A 36 -9.04 -12.86 -1.55
N ARG A 37 -9.47 -14.07 -1.96
CA ARG A 37 -10.07 -14.29 -3.28
C ARG A 37 -11.29 -13.39 -3.47
N TRP A 38 -11.44 -12.92 -4.70
CA TRP A 38 -12.68 -12.29 -5.14
C TRP A 38 -13.84 -13.28 -4.95
N ASP A 39 -14.96 -12.79 -4.41
CA ASP A 39 -16.07 -13.64 -3.99
C ASP A 39 -17.28 -13.39 -4.90
N ASN A 40 -17.54 -14.36 -5.78
CA ASN A 40 -18.63 -14.31 -6.75
C ASN A 40 -20.00 -14.64 -6.16
N SER A 41 -20.08 -14.99 -4.87
CA SER A 41 -21.34 -15.27 -4.18
C SER A 41 -22.00 -14.02 -3.63
N ILE A 42 -21.29 -12.89 -3.57
CA ILE A 42 -21.85 -11.62 -3.13
C ILE A 42 -22.62 -10.98 -4.28
N ASP A 43 -23.93 -10.79 -4.08
CA ASP A 43 -24.77 -10.04 -5.01
C ASP A 43 -24.58 -8.53 -4.81
N ILE A 44 -24.16 -7.83 -5.87
CA ILE A 44 -23.93 -6.39 -5.89
C ILE A 44 -25.21 -5.58 -5.65
N ASN A 45 -26.38 -6.18 -5.88
CA ASN A 45 -27.69 -5.58 -5.68
C ASN A 45 -28.36 -6.06 -4.38
N ALA A 46 -27.67 -6.85 -3.55
CA ALA A 46 -28.20 -7.31 -2.28
C ALA A 46 -28.64 -6.10 -1.43
N PRO A 47 -29.87 -6.11 -0.86
CA PRO A 47 -30.40 -4.97 -0.11
C PRO A 47 -29.64 -4.72 1.20
N ASP A 48 -28.93 -5.72 1.71
CA ASP A 48 -28.09 -5.68 2.90
C ASP A 48 -26.58 -5.56 2.58
N LEU A 49 -26.22 -5.31 1.31
CA LEU A 49 -24.83 -5.07 0.93
C LEU A 49 -24.26 -3.89 1.74
N THR A 50 -23.11 -4.12 2.36
CA THR A 50 -22.42 -3.09 3.15
C THR A 50 -21.40 -2.35 2.31
N VAL A 51 -21.12 -1.08 2.69
CA VAL A 51 -20.08 -0.26 2.06
C VAL A 51 -18.72 -0.96 2.09
N SER A 52 -18.39 -1.62 3.21
CA SER A 52 -17.14 -2.36 3.37
C SER A 52 -17.05 -3.56 2.43
N ALA A 53 -18.14 -4.33 2.26
CA ALA A 53 -18.17 -5.46 1.32
C ALA A 53 -17.98 -4.99 -0.12
N ALA A 54 -18.67 -3.93 -0.54
CA ALA A 54 -18.48 -3.34 -1.86
C ALA A 54 -17.04 -2.83 -2.07
N ALA A 55 -16.48 -2.11 -1.10
CA ALA A 55 -15.11 -1.62 -1.14
C ALA A 55 -14.07 -2.74 -1.20
N GLU A 56 -14.31 -3.84 -0.47
CA GLU A 56 -13.45 -5.02 -0.49
C GLU A 56 -13.52 -5.73 -1.85
N GLN A 57 -14.71 -5.89 -2.43
CA GLN A 57 -14.86 -6.45 -3.78
C GLN A 57 -14.19 -5.58 -4.84
N CYS A 58 -14.34 -4.25 -4.77
CA CYS A 58 -13.62 -3.31 -5.63
C CYS A 58 -12.10 -3.56 -5.57
N HIS A 59 -11.52 -3.66 -4.37
CA HIS A 59 -10.09 -3.91 -4.22
C HIS A 59 -9.66 -5.29 -4.73
N LYS A 60 -10.43 -6.35 -4.42
CA LYS A 60 -10.14 -7.72 -4.84
C LYS A 60 -10.23 -7.90 -6.35
N SER A 61 -11.12 -7.15 -7.01
CA SER A 61 -11.33 -7.20 -8.46
C SER A 61 -10.09 -6.78 -9.23
N LEU A 62 -9.25 -5.88 -8.69
CA LEU A 62 -8.07 -5.35 -9.38
C LEU A 62 -7.11 -6.42 -9.91
N ILE A 63 -6.96 -7.53 -9.19
CA ILE A 63 -6.05 -8.61 -9.59
C ILE A 63 -6.82 -9.87 -10.00
N ASN A 64 -7.91 -10.18 -9.30
CA ASN A 64 -8.54 -11.51 -9.38
C ASN A 64 -9.77 -11.56 -10.30
N ALA A 65 -10.31 -10.40 -10.68
CA ALA A 65 -11.58 -10.28 -11.38
C ALA A 65 -11.70 -8.89 -12.06
N PRO A 66 -10.72 -8.49 -12.89
CA PRO A 66 -10.65 -7.12 -13.44
C PRO A 66 -11.87 -6.74 -14.27
N GLU A 67 -12.57 -7.71 -14.85
CA GLU A 67 -13.82 -7.50 -15.60
C GLU A 67 -14.98 -6.98 -14.74
N TYR A 68 -14.92 -7.17 -13.41
CA TYR A 68 -15.93 -6.66 -12.47
C TYR A 68 -15.43 -5.45 -11.65
N LEU A 69 -14.20 -4.99 -11.89
CA LEU A 69 -13.60 -3.90 -11.11
C LEU A 69 -14.41 -2.62 -11.21
N GLU A 70 -14.77 -2.22 -12.43
CA GLU A 70 -15.51 -0.97 -12.63
C GLU A 70 -16.84 -1.01 -11.89
N GLU A 71 -17.60 -2.09 -12.06
CA GLU A 71 -18.91 -2.27 -11.43
C GLU A 71 -18.82 -2.21 -9.89
N TRP A 72 -17.90 -2.97 -9.29
CA TRP A 72 -17.75 -3.00 -7.83
C TRP A 72 -17.19 -1.69 -7.26
N CYS A 73 -16.29 -1.02 -7.97
CA CYS A 73 -15.73 0.24 -7.49
C CYS A 73 -16.71 1.40 -7.64
N GLU A 74 -17.50 1.47 -8.72
CA GLU A 74 -18.60 2.43 -8.82
C GLU A 74 -19.64 2.18 -7.73
N LYS A 75 -20.02 0.92 -7.50
CA LYS A 75 -20.93 0.58 -6.40
C LYS A 75 -20.40 1.05 -5.05
N ALA A 76 -19.12 0.78 -4.75
CA ALA A 76 -18.50 1.24 -3.52
C ALA A 76 -18.48 2.78 -3.41
N TYR A 77 -18.22 3.48 -4.52
CA TYR A 77 -18.25 4.93 -4.60
C TYR A 77 -19.65 5.49 -4.32
N GLU A 78 -20.69 4.96 -4.97
CA GLU A 78 -22.11 5.32 -4.76
C GLU A 78 -22.55 5.11 -3.31
N MET A 79 -22.01 4.07 -2.66
CA MET A 79 -22.25 3.75 -1.25
C MET A 79 -21.40 4.60 -0.28
N GLY A 80 -20.63 5.56 -0.78
CA GLY A 80 -19.87 6.54 0.02
C GLY A 80 -18.39 6.20 0.24
N TYR A 81 -17.89 5.08 -0.28
CA TYR A 81 -16.47 4.73 -0.22
C TYR A 81 -15.70 5.42 -1.36
N TRP A 82 -15.47 6.72 -1.21
CA TRP A 82 -14.85 7.53 -2.26
C TRP A 82 -13.44 7.07 -2.69
N LYS A 83 -12.73 6.35 -1.80
CA LYS A 83 -11.40 5.78 -2.10
C LYS A 83 -11.43 4.71 -3.19
N ALA A 84 -12.61 4.18 -3.56
CA ALA A 84 -12.76 3.34 -4.75
C ALA A 84 -12.25 4.03 -6.03
N LEU A 85 -12.33 5.37 -6.09
CA LEU A 85 -11.78 6.14 -7.19
C LEU A 85 -10.26 5.96 -7.36
N VAL A 86 -9.52 5.62 -6.30
CA VAL A 86 -8.08 5.29 -6.43
C VAL A 86 -7.90 4.04 -7.28
N THR A 87 -8.64 2.97 -6.97
CA THR A 87 -8.60 1.72 -7.72
C THR A 87 -9.05 1.94 -9.17
N LEU A 88 -10.15 2.68 -9.38
CA LEU A 88 -10.64 3.00 -10.72
C LEU A 88 -9.61 3.77 -11.54
N SER A 89 -9.03 4.83 -10.97
CA SER A 89 -8.05 5.67 -11.67
C SER A 89 -6.81 4.87 -12.07
N LEU A 90 -6.34 3.97 -11.19
CA LEU A 90 -5.22 3.08 -11.49
C LEU A 90 -5.55 2.06 -12.58
N HIS A 91 -6.81 1.60 -12.64
CA HIS A 91 -7.28 0.64 -13.62
C HIS A 91 -7.43 1.26 -15.02
N ASN A 92 -8.09 2.41 -15.11
CA ASN A 92 -8.42 3.05 -16.39
C ASN A 92 -7.37 4.08 -16.85
N GLY A 93 -6.42 4.46 -15.99
CA GLY A 93 -5.40 5.46 -16.29
C GLY A 93 -5.88 6.92 -16.22
N ASP A 94 -7.10 7.17 -15.75
CA ASP A 94 -7.72 8.50 -15.65
C ASP A 94 -8.01 8.87 -14.18
N GLY A 95 -7.21 9.79 -13.65
CA GLY A 95 -7.36 10.31 -12.29
C GLY A 95 -8.25 11.53 -12.14
N THR A 96 -8.96 11.98 -13.19
CA THR A 96 -9.71 13.24 -13.17
C THR A 96 -10.73 13.27 -12.02
N ARG A 97 -11.57 12.23 -11.91
CA ARG A 97 -12.58 12.11 -10.84
C ARG A 97 -11.95 12.03 -9.46
N LEU A 98 -10.84 11.29 -9.33
CA LEU A 98 -10.12 11.17 -8.06
C LEU A 98 -9.54 12.51 -7.60
N LEU A 99 -8.96 13.27 -8.53
CA LEU A 99 -8.41 14.60 -8.24
C LEU A 99 -9.49 15.57 -7.77
N GLU A 100 -10.62 15.62 -8.48
CA GLU A 100 -11.76 16.48 -8.13
C GLU A 100 -12.34 16.12 -6.75
N GLU A 101 -12.58 14.83 -6.50
CA GLU A 101 -13.12 14.37 -5.22
C GLU A 101 -12.13 14.60 -4.06
N ALA A 102 -10.83 14.37 -4.27
CA ALA A 102 -9.80 14.63 -3.27
C ALA A 102 -9.70 16.13 -2.93
N LYS A 103 -9.75 17.02 -3.93
CA LYS A 103 -9.78 18.49 -3.72
C LYS A 103 -11.01 18.92 -2.92
N LYS A 104 -12.19 18.42 -3.30
CA LYS A 104 -13.45 18.68 -2.60
C LYS A 104 -13.36 18.29 -1.12
N ARG A 105 -12.78 17.13 -0.81
CA ARG A 105 -12.68 16.63 0.57
C ARG A 105 -11.62 17.33 1.40
N VAL A 106 -10.50 17.74 0.79
CA VAL A 106 -9.51 18.62 1.44
C VAL A 106 -10.14 19.98 1.75
N ALA A 107 -10.92 20.55 0.84
CA ALA A 107 -11.66 21.79 1.11
C ALA A 107 -12.64 21.65 2.28
N ALA A 108 -13.22 20.46 2.47
CA ALA A 108 -14.04 20.09 3.62
C ALA A 108 -13.25 19.67 4.87
N LYS A 109 -11.92 19.81 4.86
CA LYS A 109 -11.01 19.45 5.98
C LYS A 109 -11.08 17.98 6.39
N GLU A 110 -11.42 17.07 5.47
CA GLU A 110 -11.43 15.63 5.74
C GLU A 110 -9.98 15.10 5.88
N PRO A 111 -9.54 14.64 7.07
CA PRO A 111 -8.13 14.33 7.32
C PRO A 111 -7.55 13.27 6.37
N LYS A 112 -8.36 12.26 5.99
CA LYS A 112 -7.92 11.18 5.10
C LYS A 112 -7.70 11.62 3.65
N ALA A 113 -8.32 12.73 3.21
CA ALA A 113 -8.21 13.21 1.84
C ALA A 113 -6.85 13.86 1.55
N TYR A 114 -6.24 14.49 2.55
CA TYR A 114 -4.90 15.08 2.44
C TYR A 114 -3.88 14.07 1.94
N SER A 115 -3.86 12.85 2.49
CA SER A 115 -2.90 11.83 2.04
C SER A 115 -3.04 11.46 0.55
N THR A 116 -4.27 11.47 0.02
CA THR A 116 -4.53 11.16 -1.39
C THR A 116 -4.11 12.33 -2.26
N LEU A 117 -4.55 13.55 -1.96
CA LEU A 117 -4.20 14.72 -2.76
C LEU A 117 -2.69 14.98 -2.77
N THR A 118 -2.05 14.81 -1.61
CA THR A 118 -0.59 14.92 -1.50
C THR A 118 0.12 13.84 -2.31
N TRP A 119 -0.40 12.62 -2.38
CA TRP A 119 0.19 11.58 -3.23
C TRP A 119 0.10 11.93 -4.71
N LEU A 120 -1.05 12.45 -5.19
CA LEU A 120 -1.23 12.87 -6.58
C LEU A 120 -0.16 13.89 -6.98
N TYR A 121 -0.09 15.02 -6.26
CA TYR A 121 0.89 16.07 -6.56
C TYR A 121 2.33 15.69 -6.23
N GLY A 122 2.56 14.95 -5.14
CA GLY A 122 3.91 14.57 -4.72
C GLY A 122 4.57 13.53 -5.64
N SER A 123 3.78 12.68 -6.30
CA SER A 123 4.29 11.67 -7.24
C SER A 123 4.16 12.07 -8.70
N GLY A 124 3.34 13.07 -9.03
CA GLY A 124 2.97 13.39 -10.41
C GLY A 124 2.00 12.36 -11.01
N MET A 125 1.26 11.62 -10.18
CA MET A 125 0.28 10.67 -10.69
C MET A 125 -0.99 11.39 -11.12
N PHE A 126 -1.33 11.25 -12.40
CA PHE A 126 -2.45 11.91 -13.10
C PHE A 126 -2.38 13.45 -13.17
N VAL A 127 -1.42 14.09 -12.50
CA VAL A 127 -1.21 15.54 -12.47
C VAL A 127 0.27 15.86 -12.59
N GLU A 128 0.62 17.10 -12.96
CA GLU A 128 2.01 17.55 -12.88
C GLU A 128 2.52 17.49 -11.44
N GLN A 129 3.75 17.02 -11.26
CA GLN A 129 4.34 16.89 -9.94
C GLN A 129 4.57 18.27 -9.32
N ASP A 130 4.08 18.48 -8.11
CA ASP A 130 4.31 19.67 -7.30
C ASP A 130 4.63 19.27 -5.86
N ILE A 131 5.94 19.15 -5.58
CA ILE A 131 6.46 18.79 -4.27
C ILE A 131 6.14 19.86 -3.22
N ASN A 132 6.15 21.14 -3.59
CA ASN A 132 5.89 22.23 -2.65
C ASN A 132 4.42 22.24 -2.23
N TYR A 133 3.51 22.03 -3.17
CA TYR A 133 2.09 21.91 -2.87
C TYR A 133 1.79 20.65 -2.04
N ALA A 134 2.42 19.52 -2.35
CA ALA A 134 2.38 18.31 -1.54
C ALA A 134 2.82 18.55 -0.08
N ILE A 135 3.91 19.29 0.14
CA ILE A 135 4.38 19.68 1.48
C ILE A 135 3.36 20.59 2.17
N ALA A 136 2.84 21.60 1.46
CA ALA A 136 1.85 22.54 2.00
C ALA A 136 0.58 21.82 2.48
N LEU A 137 0.10 20.82 1.73
CA LEU A 137 -1.05 20.01 2.11
C LEU A 137 -0.81 19.24 3.42
N TYR A 138 0.37 18.65 3.62
CA TYR A 138 0.65 17.98 4.91
C TYR A 138 0.82 18.96 6.06
N LYS A 139 1.38 20.15 5.83
CA LYS A 139 1.42 21.21 6.84
C LYS A 139 0.02 21.64 7.25
N GLU A 140 -0.89 21.79 6.28
CA GLU A 140 -2.28 22.10 6.53
C GLU A 140 -2.98 20.96 7.31
N PHE A 141 -2.75 19.70 6.95
CA PHE A 141 -3.24 18.54 7.69
C PHE A 141 -2.79 18.55 9.16
N LEU A 142 -1.52 18.83 9.43
CA LEU A 142 -0.97 18.89 10.79
C LEU A 142 -1.49 20.09 11.60
N ALA A 143 -2.03 21.11 10.92
CA ALA A 143 -2.60 22.30 11.53
C ALA A 143 -4.13 22.25 11.64
N LEU A 144 -4.76 21.11 11.33
CA LEU A 144 -6.21 20.95 11.50
C LEU A 144 -6.61 21.08 12.97
N ASP A 145 -7.69 21.80 13.21
CA ASP A 145 -8.36 21.85 14.52
C ASP A 145 -9.22 20.59 14.72
N ALA A 146 -8.54 19.45 14.85
CA ALA A 146 -9.15 18.14 15.05
C ALA A 146 -8.23 17.24 15.86
N GLU A 147 -8.81 16.37 16.68
CA GLU A 147 -8.05 15.32 17.34
C GLU A 147 -7.67 14.24 16.33
N LEU A 148 -6.39 14.19 15.96
CA LEU A 148 -5.87 13.25 14.98
C LEU A 148 -5.20 12.07 15.69
N PRO A 149 -5.48 10.82 15.29
CA PRO A 149 -4.74 9.66 15.77
C PRO A 149 -3.25 9.81 15.53
N ASN A 150 -2.41 9.49 16.53
CA ASN A 150 -0.95 9.55 16.42
C ASN A 150 -0.42 8.78 15.20
N SER A 151 -1.09 7.70 14.78
CA SER A 151 -0.73 6.96 13.56
C SER A 151 -0.84 7.80 12.28
N LEU A 152 -1.86 8.65 12.16
CA LEU A 152 -2.02 9.53 11.00
C LEU A 152 -1.02 10.69 11.04
N VAL A 153 -0.78 11.25 12.23
CA VAL A 153 0.21 12.31 12.42
C VAL A 153 1.62 11.80 12.09
N ALA A 154 2.02 10.66 12.65
CA ALA A 154 3.31 10.03 12.35
C ALA A 154 3.44 9.70 10.85
N ALA A 155 2.39 9.18 10.20
CA ALA A 155 2.41 8.93 8.76
C ALA A 155 2.62 10.23 7.94
N ALA A 156 1.99 11.35 8.33
CA ALA A 156 2.20 12.64 7.69
C ALA A 156 3.64 13.14 7.84
N HIS A 157 4.21 13.07 9.05
CA HIS A 157 5.62 13.38 9.27
C HIS A 157 6.55 12.49 8.43
N PHE A 158 6.26 11.19 8.33
CA PHE A 158 7.08 10.30 7.51
C PHE A 158 7.04 10.67 6.02
N LYS A 159 5.86 11.07 5.52
CA LYS A 159 5.74 11.56 4.14
C LYS A 159 6.44 12.90 3.93
N LEU A 160 6.34 13.83 4.87
CA LEU A 160 7.08 15.10 4.84
C LEU A 160 8.60 14.86 4.78
N ALA A 161 9.14 13.95 5.60
CA ALA A 161 10.56 13.62 5.55
C ALA A 161 11.00 13.13 4.16
N ASN A 162 10.18 12.31 3.48
CA ASN A 162 10.48 11.85 2.13
C ASN A 162 10.39 12.97 1.07
N LEU A 163 9.42 13.89 1.21
CA LEU A 163 9.29 15.04 0.31
C LEU A 163 10.48 15.99 0.48
N TYR A 164 10.87 16.33 1.71
CA TYR A 164 12.05 17.16 1.97
C TYR A 164 13.36 16.51 1.54
N LYS A 165 13.46 15.19 1.66
CA LYS A 165 14.59 14.45 1.08
C LYS A 165 14.72 14.67 -0.43
N SER A 166 13.60 14.72 -1.16
CA SER A 166 13.63 15.00 -2.60
C SER A 166 14.13 16.42 -2.93
N GLN A 167 13.94 17.36 -2.00
CA GLN A 167 14.44 18.73 -2.07
C GLN A 167 15.84 18.90 -1.48
N GLN A 168 16.42 17.83 -0.91
CA GLN A 168 17.68 17.86 -0.16
C GLN A 168 17.65 18.82 1.06
N ASP A 169 16.47 19.07 1.62
CA ASP A 169 16.32 19.80 2.89
C ASP A 169 16.59 18.84 4.06
N TRP A 170 17.87 18.60 4.33
CA TRP A 170 18.30 17.61 5.32
C TRP A 170 17.96 18.00 6.76
N LEU A 171 17.76 19.29 7.04
CA LEU A 171 17.32 19.75 8.36
C LEU A 171 15.88 19.33 8.60
N ALA A 172 14.99 19.61 7.64
CA ALA A 172 13.59 19.18 7.73
C ALA A 172 13.44 17.65 7.68
N VAL A 173 14.28 16.95 6.91
CA VAL A 173 14.34 15.47 6.93
C VAL A 173 14.62 14.97 8.35
N ASN A 174 15.62 15.53 9.02
CA ASN A 174 15.99 15.12 10.38
C ASN A 174 14.84 15.36 11.37
N GLU A 175 14.25 16.56 11.38
CA GLU A 175 13.13 16.92 12.25
C GLU A 175 11.95 15.94 12.08
N HIS A 176 11.50 15.75 10.84
CA HIS A 176 10.34 14.91 10.57
C HIS A 176 10.63 13.42 10.78
N ALA A 177 11.83 12.93 10.45
CA ALA A 177 12.20 11.54 10.72
C ALA A 177 12.28 11.25 12.23
N GLN A 178 12.86 12.16 13.02
CA GLN A 178 12.92 12.02 14.47
C GLN A 178 11.52 11.93 15.08
N TYR A 179 10.59 12.77 14.64
CA TYR A 179 9.19 12.69 15.08
C TYR A 179 8.59 11.29 14.86
N VAL A 180 8.85 10.67 13.70
CA VAL A 180 8.33 9.33 13.37
C VAL A 180 8.91 8.27 14.31
N ILE A 181 10.21 8.33 14.61
CA ILE A 181 10.88 7.40 15.53
C ILE A 181 10.21 7.44 16.91
N ASP A 182 9.93 8.66 17.39
CA ASP A 182 9.40 8.89 18.72
C ASP A 182 7.91 8.51 18.84
N HIS A 183 7.12 8.78 17.79
CA HIS A 183 5.65 8.74 17.89
C HIS A 183 4.95 7.66 17.06
N SER A 184 5.60 7.06 16.05
CA SER A 184 4.91 6.05 15.23
C SER A 184 4.61 4.78 16.05
N PRO A 185 3.42 4.19 15.92
CA PRO A 185 3.14 2.89 16.51
C PRO A 185 3.72 1.73 15.69
N LEU A 186 4.21 1.98 14.47
CA LEU A 186 4.65 0.94 13.54
C LEU A 186 6.18 0.82 13.55
N ALA A 187 6.69 -0.36 13.89
CA ALA A 187 8.13 -0.64 13.91
C ALA A 187 8.78 -0.40 12.53
N TYR A 188 8.07 -0.77 11.46
CA TYR A 188 8.51 -0.53 10.08
C TYR A 188 8.76 0.96 9.81
N ASP A 189 7.83 1.84 10.18
CA ASP A 189 8.00 3.28 9.96
C ASP A 189 9.19 3.83 10.74
N LYS A 190 9.40 3.36 11.97
CA LYS A 190 10.56 3.76 12.79
C LYS A 190 11.88 3.35 12.14
N GLU A 191 11.99 2.10 11.68
CA GLU A 191 13.18 1.60 10.99
C GLU A 191 13.50 2.45 9.76
N ARG A 192 12.49 2.73 8.93
CA ARG A 192 12.66 3.56 7.74
C ARG A 192 12.98 5.02 8.06
N ALA A 193 12.50 5.54 9.19
CA ALA A 193 12.85 6.87 9.65
C ALA A 193 14.29 6.95 10.16
N VAL A 194 14.81 5.89 10.81
CA VAL A 194 16.23 5.79 11.18
C VAL A 194 17.12 5.84 9.93
N ASP A 195 16.77 5.13 8.86
CA ASP A 195 17.50 5.21 7.58
C ASP A 195 17.59 6.64 7.04
N LEU A 196 16.49 7.41 7.13
CA LEU A 196 16.44 8.81 6.69
C LEU A 196 17.31 9.70 7.57
N LEU A 197 17.30 9.48 8.89
CA LEU A 197 18.08 10.25 9.85
C LEU A 197 19.59 10.01 9.68
N GLU A 198 20.00 8.76 9.46
CA GLU A 198 21.40 8.42 9.12
C GLU A 198 21.83 8.99 7.77
N LEU A 199 20.93 9.04 6.79
CA LEU A 199 21.21 9.70 5.52
C LEU A 199 21.42 11.21 5.72
N ALA A 200 20.57 11.88 6.50
CA ALA A 200 20.67 13.31 6.78
C ALA A 200 21.99 13.64 7.52
N LYS A 201 22.40 12.84 8.50
CA LYS A 201 23.68 13.02 9.24
C LYS A 201 24.90 13.06 8.33
N LYS A 202 24.91 12.26 7.26
CA LYS A 202 26.03 12.23 6.27
C LYS A 202 26.10 13.46 5.38
N LYS A 203 25.12 14.36 5.46
CA LYS A 203 25.01 15.57 4.63
C LYS A 203 25.36 16.85 5.38
N PHE A 204 25.62 16.73 6.67
CA PHE A 204 26.18 17.78 7.53
C PHE A 204 27.70 17.61 7.67
#